data_AF-Q2GR65-F1
#
_entry.id   AF-Q2GR65-F1
#
_cell.length_a   1.000
_cell.length_b   1.000
_cell.length_c   1.000
_cell.angle_alpha   90.00
_cell.angle_beta   90.00
_cell.angle_gamma   90.00
#
_symmetry.space_group_name_H-M   'P 1'
#
loop_
_entity.id
_entity.type
_entity.pdbx_description
1 polymer ?
#
loop_
_entity_poly.entity_id
_entity_poly.type
_entity_poly.pdbx_seq_one_letter_code
_entity_poly.pdbx_strand_id
1 'polypeptide(L)' 'MQLPTLAVMLSLAAFGAAQTTAIGCTHGNCGSSGGQPAIYQCNNGQQRLVSICGNRCEYINGSPFCK' A
#
# COMPACT_ATOMS: atom_id res chain seq x y z
N MET A 1 33.70 32.05 16.21
CA MET A 1 33.87 30.84 15.36
C MET A 1 32.48 30.33 15.00
N GLN A 2 32.30 30.05 13.73
CA GLN A 2 31.03 29.91 13.01
C GLN A 2 30.40 28.53 13.27
N LEU A 3 29.10 28.50 13.61
CA LEU A 3 28.34 27.26 13.86
C LEU A 3 28.26 26.40 12.58
N PRO A 4 28.48 25.07 12.65
CA PRO A 4 28.19 24.18 11.53
C PRO A 4 26.69 23.83 11.56
N THR A 5 25.88 24.52 10.77
CA THR A 5 24.49 24.11 10.53
C THR A 5 24.48 23.03 9.44
N LEU A 6 24.61 21.77 9.87
CA LEU A 6 24.38 20.59 9.06
C LEU A 6 22.88 20.52 8.69
N ALA A 7 22.53 21.00 7.50
CA ALA A 7 21.22 20.75 6.90
C ALA A 7 21.19 19.33 6.33
N VAL A 8 20.85 18.35 7.17
CA VAL A 8 20.53 17.00 6.73
C VAL A 8 19.18 17.07 6.02
N MET A 9 19.19 17.19 4.69
CA MET A 9 18.01 16.98 3.87
C MET A 9 17.65 15.50 3.86
N LEU A 10 16.94 15.04 4.89
CA LEU A 10 16.22 13.78 4.86
C LEU A 10 15.07 13.91 3.86
N SER A 11 15.34 13.57 2.60
CA SER A 11 14.28 13.29 1.64
C SER A 11 13.62 11.96 2.05
N LEU A 12 12.64 12.06 2.95
CA LEU A 12 11.63 11.03 3.16
C LEU A 12 10.83 10.93 1.85
N ALA A 13 11.30 10.08 0.94
CA ALA A 13 10.45 9.55 -0.11
C ALA A 13 9.32 8.79 0.59
N ALA A 14 8.19 9.46 0.72
CA ALA A 14 6.93 8.90 1.14
C ALA A 14 6.52 7.82 0.13
N PHE A 15 7.03 6.60 0.30
CA PHE A 15 6.37 5.43 -0.23
C PHE A 15 5.07 5.26 0.55
N GLY A 16 3.98 5.57 -0.16
CA GLY A 16 2.64 5.69 0.36
C GLY A 16 2.23 4.50 1.22
N ALA A 17 1.55 4.88 2.29
CA ALA A 17 0.74 4.07 3.20
C ALA A 17 0.23 2.75 2.57
N ALA A 18 0.82 1.64 3.03
CA ALA A 18 0.03 0.46 3.34
C ALA A 18 -0.04 0.36 4.87
N GLN A 19 -0.64 1.39 5.51
CA GLN A 19 -1.10 1.21 6.89
C GLN A 19 -2.29 0.26 6.82
N THR A 20 -2.01 -1.02 7.01
CA THR A 20 -3.01 -2.05 7.25
C THR A 20 -3.55 -1.89 8.67
N THR A 21 -4.15 -0.74 8.98
CA THR A 21 -4.94 -0.56 10.18
C THR A 21 -6.29 -1.23 9.94
N ALA A 22 -6.39 -2.45 10.44
CA ALA A 22 -7.60 -3.26 10.46
C ALA A 22 -8.70 -2.61 11.31
N ILE A 23 -9.38 -1.58 10.79
CA ILE A 23 -10.68 -1.11 11.30
C ILE A 23 -11.49 -0.62 10.08
N GLY A 24 -12.27 -1.51 9.49
CA GLY A 24 -13.13 -1.21 8.33
C GLY A 24 -12.47 -1.51 6.99
N CYS A 25 -12.42 -2.78 6.60
CA CYS A 25 -11.96 -3.12 5.27
C CYS A 25 -12.97 -2.63 4.21
N THR A 26 -12.56 -1.63 3.43
CA THR A 26 -13.31 -1.12 2.28
C THR A 26 -13.26 -2.17 1.16
N HIS A 27 -14.31 -2.24 0.34
CA HIS A 27 -14.42 -3.16 -0.81
C HIS A 27 -13.10 -3.29 -1.56
N GLY A 28 -12.64 -4.54 -1.80
CA GLY A 28 -11.49 -4.90 -2.63
C GLY A 28 -10.37 -3.85 -2.72
N ASN A 29 -9.32 -3.94 -1.90
CA ASN A 29 -8.21 -3.00 -1.91
C ASN A 29 -6.95 -3.57 -2.57
N CYS A 30 -6.27 -2.78 -3.40
CA CYS A 30 -4.90 -3.03 -3.83
C CYS A 30 -3.93 -2.80 -2.66
N GLY A 31 -3.18 -3.83 -2.30
CA GLY A 31 -2.11 -3.77 -1.32
C GLY A 31 -0.84 -4.42 -1.84
N SER A 32 0.04 -4.79 -0.91
CA SER A 32 1.26 -5.54 -1.20
C SER A 32 1.37 -6.74 -0.26
N SER A 33 1.67 -7.91 -0.81
CA SER A 33 1.93 -9.16 -0.09
C SER A 33 3.32 -9.66 -0.44
N GLY A 34 4.21 -9.82 0.54
CA GLY A 34 5.56 -10.34 0.30
C GLY A 34 6.40 -9.50 -0.66
N GLY A 35 6.15 -8.19 -0.75
CA GLY A 35 6.84 -7.29 -1.70
C GLY A 35 6.25 -7.29 -3.11
N GLN A 36 5.19 -8.06 -3.35
CA GLN A 36 4.48 -8.10 -4.63
C GLN A 36 3.14 -7.37 -4.50
N PRO A 37 2.68 -6.66 -5.54
CA PRO A 37 1.35 -6.08 -5.54
C PRO A 37 0.31 -7.18 -5.41
N ALA A 38 -0.78 -6.93 -4.70
CA ALA A 38 -1.76 -7.94 -4.38
C ALA A 38 -3.15 -7.33 -4.19
N ILE A 39 -4.18 -8.13 -4.43
CA ILE A 39 -5.57 -7.77 -4.21
C ILE A 39 -6.02 -8.38 -2.90
N TYR A 40 -6.53 -7.54 -2.01
CA TYR A 40 -7.16 -7.92 -0.77
C TYR A 40 -8.66 -7.64 -0.85
N GLN A 41 -9.49 -8.55 -0.35
CA GLN A 41 -10.92 -8.33 -0.25
C GLN A 41 -11.38 -8.47 1.20
N CYS A 42 -12.31 -7.61 1.58
CA CYS A 42 -12.96 -7.71 2.88
C CYS A 42 -13.91 -8.92 2.87
N ASN A 43 -13.66 -9.90 3.71
CA ASN A 43 -14.52 -11.05 3.94
C ASN A 43 -14.82 -11.12 5.44
N ASN A 44 -16.09 -10.96 5.82
CA ASN A 44 -16.52 -10.94 7.23
C ASN A 44 -15.74 -9.95 8.11
N GLY A 45 -15.47 -8.73 7.60
CA GLY A 45 -14.73 -7.71 8.34
C GLY A 45 -13.23 -7.94 8.42
N GLN A 46 -12.69 -8.96 7.74
CA GLN A 46 -11.26 -9.22 7.65
C GLN A 46 -10.74 -9.03 6.23
N GLN A 47 -9.59 -8.39 6.07
CA GLN A 47 -8.88 -8.39 4.79
C GLN A 47 -8.31 -9.78 4.52
N ARG A 48 -8.71 -10.36 3.39
CA ARG A 48 -8.14 -11.60 2.85
C ARG A 48 -7.44 -11.34 1.54
N LEU A 49 -6.25 -11.89 1.40
CA LEU A 49 -5.56 -11.94 0.12
C LEU A 49 -6.39 -12.80 -0.86
N VAL A 50 -6.72 -12.25 -2.01
CA VAL A 50 -7.48 -12.94 -3.06
C VAL A 50 -6.61 -13.28 -4.26
N SER A 51 -5.64 -12.41 -4.56
CA SER A 51 -4.71 -12.61 -5.67
C SER A 51 -3.39 -11.87 -5.44
N ILE A 52 -2.29 -12.43 -5.90
CA ILE A 52 -1.01 -11.73 -6.01
C ILE A 52 -0.84 -11.32 -7.48
N CYS A 53 -0.64 -10.03 -7.70
CA CYS A 53 -0.37 -9.45 -9.00
C CYS A 53 1.11 -9.61 -9.35
N GLY A 54 1.38 -10.11 -10.56
CA GLY A 54 2.76 -10.29 -11.03
C GLY A 54 3.49 -8.98 -11.29
N ASN A 55 2.77 -7.94 -11.76
CA ASN A 55 3.38 -6.68 -12.15
C ASN A 55 2.79 -5.48 -11.40
N ARG A 56 1.47 -5.24 -11.51
CA ARG A 56 0.81 -4.22 -10.68
C ARG A 56 -0.63 -4.53 -10.32
N CYS A 57 -1.09 -3.93 -9.23
CA CYS A 57 -2.51 -3.86 -8.88
C CYS A 57 -3.05 -2.48 -9.25
N GLU A 58 -4.22 -2.43 -9.88
CA GLU A 58 -4.89 -1.20 -10.27
C GLU A 58 -6.39 -1.26 -10.04
N TYR A 59 -7.03 -0.10 -9.92
CA TYR A 59 -8.47 0.00 -9.89
C TYR A 59 -9.04 0.27 -11.28
N ILE A 60 -9.84 -0.66 -11.80
CA ILE A 60 -10.62 -0.47 -13.04
C ILE A 60 -12.08 -0.43 -12.64
N ASN A 61 -12.78 0.65 -12.98
CA ASN A 61 -14.19 0.85 -12.61
C ASN A 61 -14.45 0.68 -11.09
N GLY A 62 -13.50 1.12 -10.25
CA GLY A 62 -13.61 1.01 -8.78
C GLY A 62 -13.37 -0.39 -8.20
N SER A 63 -13.01 -1.38 -9.03
CA SER A 63 -12.65 -2.72 -8.58
C SER A 63 -11.15 -2.97 -8.79
N PRO A 64 -10.46 -3.67 -7.89
CA PRO A 64 -9.03 -3.97 -8.03
C PRO A 64 -8.80 -5.08 -9.07
N PHE A 65 -7.79 -4.92 -9.93
CA PHE A 65 -7.36 -5.86 -10.96
C PHE A 65 -5.83 -5.95 -11.00
N CYS A 66 -5.34 -7.15 -11.31
CA CYS A 66 -3.93 -7.36 -11.61
C CYS A 66 -3.68 -7.09 -13.09
N LYS A 67 -2.61 -6.34 -13.38
CA LYS A 67 -2.02 -6.23 -14.72
C LYS A 67 -0.61 -6.81 -14.75
#